data_AF-A0A559UTY7-F1
#
_entry.id   AF-A0A559UTY7-F1
#
_cell.length_a   1.000
_cell.length_b   1.000
_cell.length_c   1.000
_cell.angle_alpha   90.00
_cell.angle_beta   90.00
_cell.angle_gamma   90.00
#
_symmetry.space_group_name_H-M   'P 1'
#
loop_
_entity.id
_entity.type
_entity.pdbx_description
1 polymer ?
#
loop_
_entity_poly.entity_id
_entity_poly.type
_entity_poly.pdbx_seq_one_letter_code
_entity_poly.pdbx_strand_id
1 'polypeptide(L)'
;MVTESLRALPSTDELLDQAIGLRADADLMDGYARRLLATAAELSACSAAPEWSRPALERQAAACGTAAEQLRTAAAALLAHSRA
;
A
#
# COMPACT_ATOMS: atom_id res chain seq x y z
N MET A 1 -29.06 -12.53 -26.14
CA MET A 1 -29.63 -12.13 -24.84
C MET A 1 -28.49 -11.52 -24.04
N VAL A 2 -28.34 -10.20 -24.12
CA VAL A 2 -27.28 -9.45 -23.43
C VAL A 2 -27.86 -9.07 -22.08
N THR A 3 -27.47 -9.77 -21.02
CA THR A 3 -27.69 -9.25 -19.67
C THR A 3 -26.73 -8.09 -19.51
N GLU A 4 -27.23 -6.88 -19.75
CA GLU A 4 -26.66 -5.67 -19.20
C GLU A 4 -26.50 -5.92 -17.70
N SER A 5 -25.26 -6.22 -17.29
CA SER A 5 -24.87 -6.14 -15.90
C SER A 5 -25.10 -4.69 -15.51
N LEU A 6 -26.25 -4.42 -14.88
CA LEU A 6 -26.44 -3.24 -14.07
C LEU A 6 -25.25 -3.26 -13.12
N ARG A 7 -24.26 -2.42 -13.43
CA ARG A 7 -23.11 -2.17 -12.57
C ARG A 7 -23.72 -1.36 -11.43
N ALA A 8 -24.37 -2.06 -10.51
CA ALA A 8 -24.90 -1.47 -9.30
C ALA A 8 -23.73 -0.72 -8.67
N LEU A 9 -23.92 0.58 -8.46
CA LEU A 9 -22.94 1.37 -7.74
C LEU A 9 -22.78 0.69 -6.37
N PRO A 10 -21.53 0.48 -5.91
CA PRO A 10 -21.30 -0.13 -4.61
C PRO A 10 -22.05 0.67 -3.54
N SER A 11 -22.65 -0.04 -2.61
CA SER A 11 -23.36 0.59 -1.50
C SER A 11 -22.39 1.41 -0.63
N THR A 12 -22.91 2.38 0.12
CA THR A 12 -22.11 3.17 1.05
C THR A 12 -21.34 2.29 2.04
N ASP A 13 -21.94 1.18 2.47
CA ASP A 13 -21.32 0.22 3.39
C ASP A 13 -20.13 -0.51 2.72
N GLU A 14 -20.30 -0.97 1.48
CA GLU A 14 -19.22 -1.56 0.68
C GLU A 14 -18.07 -0.56 0.43
N LEU A 15 -18.38 0.72 0.22
CA LEU A 15 -17.37 1.77 0.08
C LEU A 15 -16.59 2.01 1.39
N LEU A 16 -17.26 1.92 2.55
CA LEU A 16 -16.62 2.02 3.86
C LEU A 16 -15.70 0.82 4.12
N ASP A 17 -16.18 -0.40 3.85
CA ASP A 17 -15.38 -1.62 3.98
C ASP A 17 -14.17 -1.60 3.05
N GLN A 18 -14.34 -1.15 1.80
CA GLN A 18 -13.22 -0.99 0.86
C GLN A 18 -12.20 0.04 1.36
N ALA A 19 -12.65 1.16 1.94
CA ALA A 19 -11.75 2.16 2.51
C ALA A 19 -10.99 1.63 3.73
N ILE A 20 -11.61 0.77 4.55
CA ILE A 20 -10.96 0.08 5.67
C ILE A 20 -9.89 -0.89 5.13
N GLY A 21 -10.22 -1.69 4.11
CA GLY A 21 -9.28 -2.61 3.46
C GLY A 21 -8.06 -1.88 2.90
N LEU A 22 -8.28 -0.79 2.15
CA LEU A 22 -7.18 0.03 1.60
C LEU A 22 -6.26 0.61 2.68
N ARG A 23 -6.81 0.99 3.85
CA ARG A 23 -5.98 1.45 4.97
C ARG A 23 -5.16 0.32 5.58
N ALA A 24 -5.75 -0.86 5.76
CA ALA A 24 -5.02 -2.03 6.24
C ALA A 24 -3.87 -2.40 5.27
N ASP A 25 -4.12 -2.36 3.96
CA ASP A 25 -3.09 -2.58 2.95
C ASP A 25 -1.99 -1.52 3.00
N ALA A 26 -2.34 -0.25 3.23
CA ALA A 26 -1.35 0.81 3.39
C ALA A 26 -0.45 0.57 4.62
N ASP A 27 -1.03 0.13 5.74
CA ASP A 27 -0.28 -0.16 6.96
C ASP A 27 0.62 -1.40 6.78
N LEU A 28 0.17 -2.39 6.00
CA LEU A 28 1.02 -3.51 5.58
C LEU A 28 2.20 -3.04 4.72
N MET A 29 1.97 -2.16 3.74
CA MET A 29 3.03 -1.59 2.91
C MET A 29 4.07 -0.80 3.72
N ASP A 30 3.63 -0.01 4.69
CA ASP A 30 4.53 0.67 5.63
C ASP A 30 5.31 -0.32 6.50
N GLY A 31 4.66 -1.40 6.94
CA GLY A 31 5.32 -2.50 7.66
C GLY A 31 6.42 -3.16 6.83
N TYR A 32 6.16 -3.42 5.54
CA TYR A 32 7.16 -3.95 4.60
C TYR A 32 8.30 -2.97 4.38
N ALA A 33 8.00 -1.67 4.19
CA ALA A 33 9.02 -0.64 4.03
C ALA A 33 9.98 -0.60 5.24
N ARG A 34 9.43 -0.62 6.46
CA ARG A 34 10.24 -0.65 7.69
C ARG A 34 11.11 -1.89 7.80
N ARG A 35 10.57 -3.07 7.45
CA ARG A 35 11.33 -4.33 7.43
C ARG A 35 12.47 -4.29 6.42
N LEU A 36 12.22 -3.79 5.22
CA LEU A 36 13.26 -3.65 4.20
C LEU A 36 14.39 -2.71 4.64
N LEU A 37 14.05 -1.59 5.30
CA LEU A 37 15.05 -0.68 5.86
C LEU A 37 15.84 -1.31 7.02
N ALA A 38 15.18 -2.08 7.89
CA ALA A 38 15.86 -2.83 8.96
C ALA A 38 16.85 -3.84 8.37
N THR A 39 16.43 -4.61 7.36
CA THR A 39 17.31 -5.53 6.64
C THR A 39 18.47 -4.79 5.95
N ALA A 40 18.21 -3.63 5.35
CA ALA A 40 19.28 -2.82 4.75
C ALA A 40 20.30 -2.34 5.80
N ALA A 41 19.86 -1.98 7.00
CA ALA A 41 20.72 -1.60 8.10
C ALA A 41 21.56 -2.79 8.62
N GLU A 42 20.95 -3.97 8.76
CA GLU A 42 21.66 -5.20 9.13
C GLU A 42 22.71 -5.59 8.09
N LEU A 43 22.37 -5.49 6.80
CA LEU A 43 23.33 -5.74 5.72
C LEU A 43 24.46 -4.73 5.68
N SER A 44 24.23 -3.48 6.08
CA SER A 44 25.29 -2.46 6.17
C SER A 44 26.36 -2.81 7.21
N ALA A 45 26.06 -3.67 8.19
CA ALA A 45 27.02 -4.16 9.16
C ALA A 45 27.77 -5.43 8.68
N CYS A 46 27.36 -6.03 7.56
CA CYS A 46 27.92 -7.26 7.03
C CYS A 46 28.87 -6.97 5.86
N SER A 47 30.17 -7.23 6.05
CA SER A 47 31.20 -7.03 5.01
C SER A 47 31.07 -7.96 3.80
N ALA A 48 30.26 -9.03 3.92
CA ALA A 48 29.99 -9.96 2.84
C ALA A 48 28.76 -9.59 2.00
N ALA A 49 28.01 -8.55 2.40
CA ALA A 49 26.82 -8.12 1.68
C ALA A 49 27.21 -7.42 0.37
N PRO A 50 26.52 -7.70 -0.75
CA PRO A 50 26.76 -6.99 -1.99
C PRO A 50 26.44 -5.50 -1.87
N GLU A 51 27.32 -4.64 -2.39
CA GLU A 51 27.16 -3.17 -2.32
C GLU A 51 25.85 -2.67 -2.96
N TRP A 52 25.32 -3.41 -3.95
CA TRP A 52 24.06 -3.08 -4.62
C TRP A 52 22.81 -3.42 -3.80
N SER A 53 22.91 -4.28 -2.79
CA SER A 53 21.75 -4.77 -2.03
C SER A 53 21.11 -3.67 -1.20
N ARG A 54 21.90 -2.83 -0.54
CA ARG A 54 21.40 -1.69 0.24
C ARG A 54 20.58 -0.69 -0.60
N PRO A 55 21.10 -0.10 -1.68
CA PRO A 55 20.33 0.85 -2.49
C PRO A 55 19.15 0.19 -3.22
N ALA A 56 19.17 -1.12 -3.45
CA ALA A 56 18.00 -1.84 -3.95
C ALA A 56 16.89 -1.92 -2.88
N LEU A 57 17.21 -2.29 -1.64
CA LEU A 57 16.27 -2.37 -0.53
C LEU A 57 15.69 -1.00 -0.15
N GLU A 58 16.51 0.05 -0.13
CA GLU A 58 16.06 1.42 0.13
C GLU A 58 15.06 1.90 -0.95
N ARG A 59 15.35 1.64 -2.23
CA ARG A 59 14.41 1.94 -3.33
C ARG A 59 13.11 1.17 -3.20
N GLN A 60 13.17 -0.09 -2.81
CA GLN A 60 11.97 -0.90 -2.62
C GLN A 60 11.15 -0.43 -1.41
N ALA A 61 11.80 -0.04 -0.32
CA ALA A 61 11.13 0.57 0.82
C ALA A 61 10.42 1.89 0.45
N ALA A 62 11.08 2.74 -0.36
CA ALA A 62 10.47 3.98 -0.87
C ALA A 62 9.27 3.71 -1.78
N ALA A 63 9.35 2.68 -2.63
CA ALA A 63 8.22 2.24 -3.46
C ALA A 63 7.05 1.74 -2.61
N CYS A 64 7.32 0.97 -1.56
CA CYS A 64 6.30 0.55 -0.59
C CYS A 64 5.65 1.75 0.12
N GLY A 65 6.43 2.74 0.55
CA GLY A 65 5.88 3.97 1.16
C GLY A 65 5.00 4.76 0.19
N THR A 66 5.43 4.88 -1.07
CA THR A 66 4.62 5.53 -2.13
C THR A 66 3.30 4.77 -2.35
N ALA A 67 3.33 3.43 -2.37
CA ALA A 67 2.14 2.62 -2.49
C ALA A 67 1.20 2.80 -1.28
N ALA A 68 1.74 2.85 -0.06
CA ALA A 68 0.96 3.12 1.15
C ALA A 68 0.24 4.46 1.09
N GLU A 69 0.91 5.52 0.62
CA GLU A 69 0.31 6.84 0.42
C GLU A 69 -0.80 6.84 -0.63
N GLN A 70 -0.60 6.14 -1.76
CA GLN A 70 -1.62 5.99 -2.80
C GLN A 70 -2.86 5.27 -2.26
N LEU A 71 -2.67 4.19 -1.49
CA LEU A 71 -3.76 3.46 -0.85
C LEU A 71 -4.52 4.31 0.18
N ARG A 72 -3.82 5.10 1.00
CA ARG A 72 -4.44 6.06 1.93
C ARG A 72 -5.23 7.14 1.21
N THR A 73 -4.71 7.64 0.09
CA THR A 73 -5.37 8.65 -0.74
C THR A 73 -6.63 8.08 -1.38
N ALA A 74 -6.57 6.86 -1.91
CA ALA A 74 -7.73 6.16 -2.44
C ALA A 74 -8.79 5.92 -1.35
N ALA A 75 -8.37 5.45 -0.16
CA ALA A 75 -9.28 5.28 0.98
C ALA A 75 -9.96 6.60 1.37
N ALA A 76 -9.20 7.70 1.42
CA ALA A 76 -9.75 9.03 1.71
C ALA A 76 -10.77 9.49 0.65
N ALA A 77 -10.51 9.23 -0.64
CA ALA A 77 -11.44 9.54 -1.72
C ALA A 77 -12.74 8.73 -1.61
N LEU A 78 -12.66 7.44 -1.28
CA LEU A 78 -13.84 6.59 -1.06
C LEU A 78 -14.66 7.08 0.14
N LEU A 79 -14.01 7.47 1.24
CA LEU A 79 -14.69 8.03 2.41
C LEU A 79 -15.32 9.40 2.16
N ALA A 80 -14.73 10.21 1.28
CA ALA A 80 -15.32 11.47 0.85
C ALA A 80 -16.57 11.21 0.00
N HIS A 81 -16.51 10.23 -0.91
CA HIS A 81 -17.64 9.86 -1.74
C HIS A 81 -18.79 9.24 -0.94
N SER A 82 -18.51 8.44 0.09
CA SER A 82 -19.53 7.84 0.94
C SER A 82 -20.29 8.84 1.83
N ARG A 83 -19.77 10.07 1.96
CA ARG A 83 -20.37 11.17 2.75
C ARG A 83 -21.05 12.24 1.89
N ALA A 84 -20.87 12.19 0.57
CA ALA A 84 -21.44 13.14 -0.39
C ALA A 84 -22.88 12.76 -0.73
#